data_AF-A0A7V6VLP8-F1
#
_entry.id   AF-A0A7V6VLP8-F1
#
_cell.length_a   1.000
_cell.length_b   1.000
_cell.length_c   1.000
_cell.angle_alpha   90.00
_cell.angle_beta   90.00
_cell.angle_gamma   90.00
#
_symmetry.space_group_name_H-M   'P 1'
#
loop_
_entity.id
_entity.type
_entity.pdbx_description
1 polymer ?
#
loop_
_entity_poly.entity_id
_entity_poly.type
_entity_poly.pdbx_seq_one_letter_code
_entity_poly.pdbx_strand_id
1 'polypeptide(L)'
;MYGKLENCGGCNTCMMACSFEKTGAFNTKASPLEIVFDEHEKRYLVHFIEEGEEYGERSFCDGCPGVEEPMCVRYCREWIEMRRLVDTYRQILKSRCENEE
;
A
#
# COMPACT_ATOMS: atom_id res chain seq x y z
N MET A 1 5.07 -6.71 -1.07
CA MET A 1 4.46 -6.98 -2.42
C MET A 1 4.51 -5.71 -3.28
N TYR A 2 4.87 -5.80 -4.56
CA TYR A 2 4.78 -4.68 -5.51
C TYR A 2 3.53 -4.75 -6.40
N GLY A 3 2.91 -3.61 -6.67
CA GLY A 3 1.77 -3.45 -7.56
C GLY A 3 1.98 -2.31 -8.55
N LYS A 4 1.39 -2.44 -9.75
CA LYS A 4 1.50 -1.46 -10.84
C LYS A 4 0.22 -0.64 -10.97
N LEU A 5 0.39 0.66 -11.15
CA LEU A 5 -0.66 1.62 -11.51
C LEU A 5 -0.23 2.28 -12.81
N GLU A 6 -1.03 2.20 -13.87
CA GLU A 6 -0.62 2.58 -15.23
C GLU A 6 -0.22 4.05 -15.33
N ASN A 7 -0.94 4.95 -14.64
CA ASN A 7 -0.71 6.39 -14.68
C ASN A 7 -0.30 6.99 -13.33
N CYS A 8 0.35 6.22 -12.46
CA CYS A 8 0.84 6.77 -11.19
C CYS A 8 1.91 7.84 -11.43
N GLY A 9 1.66 9.05 -10.91
CA GLY A 9 2.57 10.20 -11.01
C GLY A 9 3.52 10.39 -9.82
N GLY A 10 3.57 9.45 -8.87
CA GLY A 10 4.50 9.53 -7.74
C GLY A 10 4.18 10.61 -6.68
N CYS A 11 2.90 11.02 -6.55
CA CYS A 11 2.52 12.15 -5.70
C CYS A 11 2.55 11.88 -4.17
N ASN A 12 2.73 10.62 -3.75
CA ASN A 12 2.78 10.18 -2.36
C ASN A 12 1.51 10.44 -1.51
N THR A 13 0.41 10.90 -2.09
CA THR A 13 -0.85 11.13 -1.35
C THR A 13 -1.38 9.87 -0.68
N CYS A 14 -1.31 8.72 -1.35
CA CYS A 14 -1.70 7.44 -0.76
C CYS A 14 -0.82 7.05 0.44
N MET A 15 0.48 7.34 0.41
CA MET A 15 1.38 7.10 1.55
C MET A 15 0.98 7.99 2.73
N MET A 16 0.73 9.26 2.46
CA MET A 16 0.34 10.23 3.48
C MET A 16 -1.01 9.86 4.12
N ALA A 17 -1.98 9.44 3.32
CA ALA A 17 -3.30 9.02 3.79
C ALA A 17 -3.23 7.73 4.63
N CYS A 18 -2.44 6.74 4.22
CA CYS A 18 -2.26 5.51 4.99
C CYS A 18 -1.43 5.72 6.27
N SER A 19 -0.44 6.61 6.25
CA SER A 19 0.27 7.00 7.47
C SER A 19 -0.67 7.62 8.49
N PHE A 20 -1.56 8.52 8.05
CA PHE A 20 -2.54 9.14 8.93
C PHE A 20 -3.50 8.10 9.52
N GLU A 21 -3.99 7.17 8.70
CA GLU A 21 -4.86 6.09 9.17
C GLU A 21 -4.20 5.21 10.24
N LYS A 22 -2.90 4.89 10.08
CA LYS A 22 -2.19 4.02 11.01
C LYS A 22 -1.67 4.71 12.27
N THR A 23 -1.30 5.98 12.16
CA THR A 23 -0.53 6.68 13.21
C THR A 23 -1.20 7.94 13.73
N GLY A 24 -2.24 8.45 13.06
CA GLY A 24 -2.84 9.75 13.32
C GLY A 24 -1.97 10.95 12.88
N ALA A 25 -0.80 10.71 12.29
CA ALA A 25 0.14 11.73 11.86
C ALA A 25 0.37 11.67 10.34
N PHE A 26 0.64 12.82 9.72
CA PHE A 26 1.01 12.90 8.31
C PHE A 26 2.52 12.68 8.14
N ASN A 27 2.96 11.43 8.05
CA ASN A 27 4.37 11.10 7.87
C ASN A 27 4.56 9.95 6.86
N THR A 28 4.95 10.26 5.63
CA THR A 28 5.17 9.24 4.58
C THR A 28 6.22 8.18 4.96
N LYS A 29 7.12 8.45 5.91
CA LYS A 29 8.09 7.47 6.42
C LYS A 29 7.48 6.42 7.33
N ALA A 30 6.32 6.69 7.93
CA ALA A 30 5.58 5.74 8.77
C ALA A 30 4.44 5.03 7.99
N SER A 31 4.34 5.28 6.68
CA SER A 31 3.31 4.69 5.83
C SER A 31 3.49 3.17 5.66
N PRO A 32 2.41 2.38 5.69
CA PRO A 32 2.44 0.94 5.38
C PRO A 32 2.59 0.62 3.89
N LEU A 33 2.70 1.63 3.05
CA LEU A 33 3.04 1.49 1.65
C LEU A 33 4.09 2.53 1.25
N GLU A 34 4.87 2.20 0.23
CA GLU A 34 5.86 3.06 -0.38
C GLU A 34 5.62 3.18 -1.88
N ILE A 35 5.87 4.37 -2.43
CA ILE A 35 5.92 4.57 -3.86
C ILE A 35 7.38 4.56 -4.30
N VAL A 36 7.72 3.60 -5.16
CA VAL A 36 9.09 3.40 -5.67
C VAL A 36 9.13 3.70 -7.16
N PHE A 37 10.13 4.43 -7.63
CA PHE A 37 10.34 4.62 -9.06
C PHE A 37 11.15 3.45 -9.64
N ASP A 38 10.58 2.77 -10.63
CA ASP A 38 11.26 1.75 -11.43
C ASP A 38 11.95 2.42 -12.61
N GLU A 39 13.28 2.45 -12.57
CA GLU A 39 14.13 3.03 -13.60
C GLU A 39 14.09 2.28 -14.94
N HIS A 40 13.80 0.98 -14.93
CA HIS A 40 13.75 0.15 -16.13
C HIS A 40 12.43 0.35 -16.88
N GLU A 41 11.31 0.31 -16.15
CA GLU A 41 9.97 0.51 -16.74
C GLU A 41 9.55 1.99 -16.82
N LYS A 42 10.38 2.91 -16.30
CA LYS A 42 10.15 4.37 -16.23
C LYS A 42 8.77 4.72 -15.67
N ARG A 43 8.41 4.05 -14.56
CA ARG A 43 7.09 4.19 -13.90
C ARG A 43 7.20 4.08 -12.39
N TYR A 44 6.13 4.44 -11.69
CA TYR A 44 6.03 4.26 -10.25
C TYR A 44 5.31 2.96 -9.89
N LEU A 45 5.86 2.24 -8.91
CA LEU A 45 5.31 1.03 -8.32
C LEU A 45 4.81 1.34 -6.91
N VAL A 46 3.76 0.62 -6.50
CA VAL A 46 3.26 0.62 -5.12
C VAL A 46 3.85 -0.57 -4.41
N HIS A 47 4.66 -0.34 -3.39
CA HIS A 47 5.20 -1.37 -2.52
C HIS A 47 4.38 -1.44 -1.23
N PHE A 48 3.67 -2.54 -1.00
CA PHE A 48 3.03 -2.86 0.27
C PHE A 48 4.06 -3.51 1.19
N ILE A 49 4.35 -2.85 2.32
CA ILE A 49 5.31 -3.33 3.31
C ILE A 49 4.75 -4.57 4.00
N GLU A 50 5.47 -5.69 3.94
CA GLU A 50 5.04 -6.95 4.55
C GLU A 50 5.51 -7.08 6.01
N GLU A 51 4.85 -7.94 6.78
CA GLU A 51 5.28 -8.26 8.14
C GLU A 51 6.68 -8.90 8.14
N GLY A 52 7.54 -8.46 9.07
CA GLY A 52 8.93 -8.91 9.16
C GLY A 52 9.90 -8.18 8.23
N GLU A 53 9.44 -7.28 7.35
CA GLU A 53 10.34 -6.39 6.63
C GLU A 53 10.89 -5.31 7.57
N GLU A 54 12.20 -5.34 7.85
CA GLU A 54 12.87 -4.24 8.56
C GLU A 54 12.98 -3.01 7.66
N TYR A 55 11.97 -2.14 7.73
CA TYR A 55 11.88 -0.92 6.93
C TYR A 55 11.75 0.34 7.79
N GLY A 56 12.72 0.53 8.70
CA GLY A 56 12.79 1.71 9.57
C GLY A 56 11.54 1.86 10.46
N GLU A 57 10.90 3.03 10.42
CA GLU A 57 9.70 3.34 11.21
C GLU A 57 8.38 2.89 10.56
N ARG A 58 8.42 2.20 9.41
CA ARG A 58 7.21 1.79 8.69
C ARG A 58 6.48 0.68 9.42
N SER A 59 5.17 0.84 9.57
CA SER A 59 4.27 -0.27 9.91
C SER A 59 4.06 -1.17 8.68
N PHE A 60 3.77 -2.45 8.86
CA PHE A 60 3.34 -3.31 7.76
C PHE A 60 1.91 -2.98 7.29
N CYS A 61 1.57 -3.36 6.06
CA CYS A 61 0.22 -3.25 5.52
C CYS A 61 -0.58 -4.51 5.87
N ASP A 62 -1.67 -4.35 6.62
CA ASP A 62 -2.61 -5.42 6.96
C ASP A 62 -3.81 -5.48 5.98
N GLY A 63 -3.76 -4.71 4.89
CA GLY A 63 -4.86 -4.59 3.95
C GLY A 63 -6.13 -3.95 4.53
N CYS A 64 -6.07 -3.28 5.69
CA CYS A 64 -7.21 -2.61 6.33
C CYS A 64 -8.44 -3.54 6.47
N PRO A 65 -8.40 -4.56 7.35
CA PRO A 65 -9.48 -5.54 7.48
C PRO A 65 -10.80 -4.88 7.91
N GLY A 66 -11.91 -5.33 7.31
CA GLY A 66 -13.24 -4.79 7.61
C GLY A 66 -13.52 -3.39 7.06
N VAL A 67 -12.53 -2.71 6.46
CA VAL A 67 -12.71 -1.39 5.84
C VAL A 67 -13.10 -1.58 4.37
N GLU A 68 -14.28 -1.09 3.99
CA GLU A 68 -14.75 -1.17 2.61
C GLU A 68 -13.81 -0.39 1.66
N GLU A 69 -13.53 0.87 1.98
CA GLU A 69 -12.69 1.76 1.18
C GLU A 69 -11.49 2.30 2.00
N PRO A 70 -10.30 1.69 1.90
CA PRO A 70 -9.08 2.16 2.54
C PRO A 70 -8.66 3.53 2.03
N MET A 71 -8.00 4.29 2.89
CA MET A 71 -7.54 5.65 2.61
C MET A 71 -6.65 5.75 1.36
N CYS A 72 -5.77 4.77 1.11
CA CYS A 72 -4.96 4.75 -0.12
C CYS A 72 -5.81 4.69 -1.39
N VAL A 73 -6.94 3.98 -1.38
CA VAL A 73 -7.87 3.93 -2.50
C VAL A 73 -8.57 5.27 -2.63
N ARG A 74 -9.16 5.74 -1.53
CA ARG A 74 -9.96 6.98 -1.49
C ARG A 74 -9.23 8.20 -2.02
N TYR A 75 -7.94 8.32 -1.70
CA TYR A 75 -7.13 9.50 -2.04
C TYR A 75 -6.20 9.31 -3.24
N CYS A 76 -6.16 8.12 -3.85
CA CYS A 76 -5.40 7.91 -5.08
C CYS A 76 -6.16 8.46 -6.28
N ARG A 77 -5.47 9.16 -7.19
CA ARG A 77 -6.06 9.56 -8.47
C ARG A 77 -6.47 8.36 -9.32
N GLU A 78 -5.65 7.31 -9.30
CA GLU A 78 -5.87 6.03 -9.99
C GLU A 78 -6.64 5.04 -9.08
N TRP A 79 -7.67 5.53 -8.37
CA TRP A 79 -8.36 4.78 -7.31
C TRP A 79 -8.92 3.41 -7.76
N ILE A 80 -9.38 3.29 -9.01
CA ILE A 80 -9.90 2.02 -9.55
C ILE A 80 -8.80 0.95 -9.58
N GLU A 81 -7.61 1.30 -10.05
CA GLU A 81 -6.48 0.38 -10.11
C GLU A 81 -5.90 0.15 -8.70
N MET A 82 -5.83 1.18 -7.87
CA MET A 82 -5.42 1.04 -6.46
C MET A 82 -6.34 0.08 -5.70
N ARG A 83 -7.66 0.16 -5.92
CA ARG A 83 -8.66 -0.77 -5.36
C ARG A 83 -8.33 -2.21 -5.74
N ARG A 84 -8.07 -2.47 -7.03
CA ARG A 84 -7.71 -3.81 -7.51
C ARG A 84 -6.44 -4.33 -6.85
N LEU A 85 -5.39 -3.50 -6.75
CA LEU A 85 -4.14 -3.88 -6.08
C LEU A 85 -4.37 -4.24 -4.61
N VAL A 86 -5.12 -3.42 -3.88
CA VAL A 86 -5.44 -3.66 -2.47
C VAL A 86 -6.27 -4.92 -2.30
N ASP A 87 -7.26 -5.16 -3.17
CA ASP A 87 -8.09 -6.37 -3.10
C ASP A 87 -7.28 -7.64 -3.43
N THR A 88 -6.36 -7.58 -4.40
CA THR A 88 -5.39 -8.66 -4.65
C THR A 88 -4.50 -8.90 -3.43
N TYR A 89 -3.98 -7.83 -2.82
CA TYR A 89 -3.12 -7.97 -1.64
C TYR A 89 -3.88 -8.57 -0.44
N ARG A 90 -5.13 -8.17 -0.21
CA ARG A 90 -6.01 -8.78 0.79
C ARG A 90 -6.19 -10.28 0.59
N GLN A 91 -6.33 -10.73 -0.65
CA GLN A 91 -6.43 -12.17 -0.96
C GLN A 91 -5.13 -12.90 -0.61
N ILE A 92 -3.97 -12.31 -0.95
CA ILE A 92 -2.66 -12.87 -0.59
C ILE A 92 -2.52 -13.01 0.93
N LEU A 93 -2.89 -11.97 1.69
CA LEU A 93 -2.84 -12.00 3.16
C LEU A 93 -3.72 -13.11 3.73
N LYS A 94 -4.96 -13.26 3.23
CA LYS A 94 -5.87 -14.33 3.66
C LYS A 94 -5.29 -15.72 3.40
N SER A 95 -4.75 -15.93 2.21
CA SER A 95 -4.13 -17.22 1.87
C SER A 95 -2.92 -17.54 2.74
N ARG A 96 -2.17 -16.55 3.24
CA ARG A 96 -1.06 -16.81 4.16
C ARG A 96 -1.54 -17.33 5.51
N CYS A 97 -2.61 -16.75 6.07
CA CYS A 97 -3.18 -17.22 7.33
C CYS A 97 -3.73 -18.66 7.26
N GLU A 98 -4.32 -19.06 6.13
CA GLU A 98 -4.84 -20.42 5.93
C GLU A 98 -3.75 -21.49 5.80
N ASN A 99 -2.50 -21.10 5.50
CA ASN A 99 -1.37 -22.02 5.35
C ASN A 99 -0.50 -22.16 6.61
N GLU A 100 -0.85 -21.45 7.69
CA GLU A 100 -0.15 -21.50 8.99
C GLU A 100 -0.86 -22.39 10.02
N GLU A 101 -1.96 -23.05 9.64
CA GLU A 101 -2.70 -24.09 10.40
C GLU A 101 -2.27 -25.52 10.00
#